data_AF-A0A3A9EEK8-F1
#
_entry.id   AF-A0A3A9EEK8-F1
#
_cell.length_a   1.000
_cell.length_b   1.000
_cell.length_c   1.000
_cell.angle_alpha   90.00
_cell.angle_beta   90.00
_cell.angle_gamma   90.00
#
_symmetry.space_group_name_H-M   'P 1'
#
loop_
_entity.id
_entity.type
_entity.pdbx_description
1 polymer ?
#
loop_
_entity_poly.entity_id
_entity_poly.type
_entity_poly.pdbx_seq_one_letter_code
_entity_poly.pdbx_strand_id
1 'polypeptide(L)'
;MIVRAVAQWREPEILAPPWEIVHTVELPPGEFRKFKEDLLQAQPFIMEHANDLYVDNSGLTHGMLVLCEGIDDGILVNSEGFAYARYAAYLSGARTLSLMNRYPSLHDFCVGMDSLVEKYVQQALAGQEDGGFTLFYSDLDAEVEQRVYDEDMVNFDRQLFLDMLSERPEFDEVETTQNEVYLTIAPEFVQEQAPGMSM
;
A
#
# COMPACT_ATOMS: atom_id res chain seq x y z
N MET A 1 -5.28 -2.88 -57.34
CA MET A 1 -5.26 -3.74 -56.14
C MET A 1 -6.11 -3.05 -55.08
N ILE A 2 -7.20 -3.68 -54.65
CA ILE A 2 -8.08 -3.11 -53.61
C ILE A 2 -7.74 -3.85 -52.32
N VAL A 3 -7.16 -3.15 -51.36
CA VAL A 3 -6.94 -3.67 -50.01
C VAL A 3 -8.17 -3.36 -49.18
N ARG A 4 -8.84 -4.40 -48.67
CA ARG A 4 -9.92 -4.26 -47.70
C ARG A 4 -9.33 -4.46 -46.32
N ALA A 5 -9.36 -3.40 -45.51
CA ALA A 5 -9.01 -3.45 -44.09
C ALA A 5 -10.29 -3.25 -43.27
N VAL A 6 -10.42 -4.00 -42.18
CA VAL A 6 -11.42 -3.75 -41.15
C VAL A 6 -10.75 -2.88 -40.10
N ALA A 7 -11.12 -1.61 -40.04
CA ALA A 7 -10.67 -0.72 -38.98
C ALA A 7 -11.48 -0.98 -37.71
N GLN A 8 -10.80 -1.12 -36.57
CA GLN A 8 -11.43 -1.15 -35.26
C GLN A 8 -11.39 0.25 -34.63
N TRP A 9 -12.46 0.63 -33.93
CA TRP A 9 -12.52 1.89 -33.18
C TRP A 9 -11.62 1.83 -31.94
N ARG A 10 -11.20 2.99 -31.42
CA ARG A 10 -10.50 3.11 -30.12
C ARG A 10 -11.23 2.27 -29.07
N GLU A 11 -10.55 1.32 -28.43
CA GLU A 11 -11.05 0.72 -27.20
C GLU A 11 -11.26 1.85 -26.18
N PRO A 12 -12.49 2.09 -25.72
CA PRO A 12 -12.78 3.24 -24.85
C PRO A 12 -12.20 3.07 -23.45
N GLU A 13 -11.81 1.85 -23.06
CA GLU A 13 -11.33 1.54 -21.72
C GLU A 13 -10.50 0.24 -21.76
N ILE A 14 -9.30 0.26 -21.19
CA ILE A 14 -8.53 -0.97 -20.95
C ILE A 14 -9.13 -1.60 -19.69
N LEU A 15 -10.03 -2.56 -19.88
CA LEU A 15 -10.55 -3.38 -18.78
C LEU A 15 -9.48 -4.40 -18.41
N ALA A 16 -8.68 -4.09 -17.40
CA ALA A 16 -7.77 -5.07 -16.82
C ALA A 16 -8.60 -6.20 -16.21
N PRO A 17 -8.42 -7.46 -16.65
CA PRO A 17 -9.13 -8.59 -16.05
C PRO A 17 -8.75 -8.68 -14.56
N PRO A 18 -9.69 -9.01 -13.67
CA PRO A 18 -9.37 -9.20 -12.26
C PRO A 18 -8.41 -10.38 -12.10
N TRP A 19 -7.60 -10.35 -11.04
CA TRP A 19 -6.65 -11.41 -10.69
C TRP A 19 -6.95 -11.97 -9.31
N GLU A 20 -6.81 -13.29 -9.17
CA GLU A 20 -6.81 -13.99 -7.89
C GLU A 20 -5.50 -14.77 -7.74
N ILE A 21 -4.84 -14.65 -6.58
CA ILE A 21 -3.60 -15.35 -6.30
C ILE A 21 -3.95 -16.70 -5.66
N VAL A 22 -3.88 -17.77 -6.43
CA VAL A 22 -4.20 -19.14 -5.99
C VAL A 22 -3.01 -19.87 -5.37
N HIS A 23 -1.78 -19.46 -5.71
CA HIS A 23 -0.54 -20.05 -5.18
C HIS A 23 0.49 -18.98 -4.85
N THR A 24 1.36 -19.25 -3.87
CA THR A 24 2.53 -18.41 -3.57
C THR A 24 3.76 -19.28 -3.42
N VAL A 25 4.82 -18.97 -4.18
CA VAL A 25 6.10 -19.69 -4.17
C VAL A 25 7.20 -18.71 -3.78
N GLU A 26 8.11 -19.15 -2.91
CA GLU A 26 9.26 -18.36 -2.49
C GLU A 26 10.55 -18.97 -3.05
N LEU A 27 11.35 -18.16 -3.74
CA LEU A 27 12.58 -18.59 -4.41
C LEU A 27 13.80 -17.94 -3.74
N PRO A 28 14.94 -18.67 -3.66
CA PRO A 28 16.21 -18.08 -3.29
C PRO A 28 16.64 -16.98 -4.27
N PRO A 29 17.43 -15.97 -3.85
CA PRO A 29 17.74 -14.81 -4.69
C PRO A 29 18.40 -15.15 -6.04
N GLY A 30 19.22 -16.20 -6.07
CA GLY A 30 19.88 -16.66 -7.29
C GLY A 30 18.92 -17.29 -8.31
N GLU A 31 17.88 -17.99 -7.84
CA GLU A 31 16.86 -18.58 -8.71
C GLU A 31 15.85 -17.54 -9.16
N PHE A 32 15.41 -16.69 -8.24
CA PHE A 32 14.53 -15.57 -8.55
C PHE A 32 15.13 -14.65 -9.61
N ARG A 33 16.43 -14.34 -9.50
CA ARG A 33 17.13 -13.52 -10.50
C ARG A 33 17.11 -14.16 -11.89
N LYS A 34 17.42 -15.46 -11.99
CA LYS A 34 17.38 -16.18 -13.27
C LYS A 34 15.97 -16.20 -13.86
N PHE A 35 14.97 -16.46 -13.03
CA PHE A 35 13.57 -16.42 -13.43
C PHE A 35 13.15 -15.02 -13.94
N LYS A 36 13.55 -13.96 -13.23
CA LYS A 36 13.30 -12.57 -13.63
C LYS A 36 13.98 -12.19 -14.95
N GLU A 37 15.16 -12.74 -15.22
CA GLU A 37 15.94 -12.49 -16.45
C GLU A 37 15.33 -13.21 -17.68
N ASP A 38 14.66 -14.36 -17.49
CA ASP A 38 13.98 -15.10 -18.56
C ASP A 38 12.66 -15.75 -18.09
N LEU A 39 11.57 -14.98 -18.20
CA LEU A 39 10.22 -15.41 -17.81
C LEU A 39 9.62 -16.49 -18.72
N LEU A 40 10.14 -16.63 -19.94
CA LEU A 40 9.70 -17.65 -20.90
C LEU A 40 10.45 -18.98 -20.72
N GLN A 41 11.49 -19.01 -19.89
CA GLN A 41 12.16 -20.24 -19.52
C GLN A 41 11.20 -21.14 -18.74
N ALA A 42 11.12 -22.41 -19.13
CA ALA A 42 10.35 -23.41 -18.39
C ALA A 42 10.92 -23.60 -16.98
N GLN A 43 10.07 -23.48 -15.97
CA GLN A 43 10.40 -23.62 -14.56
C GLN A 43 9.58 -24.77 -13.93
N PRO A 44 10.22 -25.67 -13.16
CA PRO A 44 9.52 -26.75 -12.48
C PRO A 44 8.41 -26.25 -11.53
N PHE A 45 8.67 -25.18 -10.78
CA PHE A 45 7.69 -24.62 -9.83
C PHE A 45 6.45 -24.03 -10.51
N ILE A 46 6.56 -23.57 -11.77
CA ILE A 46 5.40 -23.12 -12.55
C ILE A 46 4.59 -24.34 -13.00
N MET A 47 5.29 -25.37 -13.50
CA MET A 47 4.67 -26.59 -14.01
C MET A 47 3.88 -27.34 -12.93
N GLU A 48 4.36 -27.33 -11.69
CA GLU A 48 3.68 -27.93 -10.54
C GLU A 48 2.26 -27.37 -10.33
N HIS A 49 2.08 -26.07 -10.59
CA HIS A 49 0.82 -25.35 -10.38
C HIS A 49 0.05 -25.04 -11.68
N ALA A 50 0.58 -25.41 -12.84
CA ALA A 50 0.10 -24.93 -14.14
C ALA A 50 -1.40 -25.19 -14.41
N ASN A 51 -1.96 -26.29 -13.88
CA ASN A 51 -3.38 -26.60 -14.03
C ASN A 51 -4.30 -25.59 -13.34
N ASP A 52 -3.82 -24.92 -12.30
CA ASP A 52 -4.57 -23.93 -11.53
C ASP A 52 -4.32 -22.50 -12.04
N LEU A 53 -3.38 -22.32 -12.98
CA LEU A 53 -3.03 -21.02 -13.56
C LEU A 53 -3.72 -20.84 -14.91
N TYR A 54 -4.96 -20.37 -14.90
CA TYR A 54 -5.78 -20.19 -16.10
C TYR A 54 -6.68 -18.95 -15.99
N VAL A 55 -7.30 -18.56 -17.10
CA VAL A 55 -8.38 -17.56 -17.10
C VAL A 55 -9.70 -18.29 -17.14
N ASP A 56 -10.59 -18.03 -16.19
CA ASP A 56 -11.87 -18.71 -16.12
C ASP A 56 -12.92 -18.10 -17.07
N ASN A 57 -14.10 -18.73 -17.13
CA ASN A 57 -15.19 -18.30 -18.02
C ASN A 57 -15.79 -16.94 -17.64
N SER A 58 -15.53 -16.42 -16.43
CA SER A 58 -15.95 -15.10 -15.98
C SER A 58 -14.92 -14.01 -16.32
N GLY A 59 -13.74 -14.39 -16.79
CA GLY A 59 -12.62 -13.50 -17.08
C GLY A 59 -11.70 -13.25 -15.89
N LEU A 60 -11.86 -13.99 -14.78
CA LEU A 60 -10.95 -13.92 -13.65
C LEU A 60 -9.66 -14.70 -13.97
N THR A 61 -8.53 -14.03 -13.78
CA THR A 61 -7.20 -14.60 -14.01
C THR A 61 -6.69 -15.25 -12.72
N HIS A 62 -6.55 -16.57 -12.73
CA HIS A 62 -5.96 -17.33 -11.63
C HIS A 62 -4.45 -17.31 -11.77
N GLY A 63 -3.78 -16.60 -10.88
CA GLY A 63 -2.34 -16.39 -10.90
C GLY A 63 -1.64 -16.96 -9.68
N MET A 64 -0.32 -16.98 -9.73
CA MET A 64 0.52 -17.22 -8.57
C MET A 64 1.44 -16.06 -8.32
N LEU A 65 1.85 -15.90 -7.06
CA LEU A 65 2.84 -14.93 -6.65
C LEU A 65 4.19 -15.62 -6.42
N VAL A 66 5.20 -15.21 -7.17
CA VAL A 66 6.58 -15.66 -6.97
C VAL A 66 7.32 -14.58 -6.16
N LEU A 67 7.75 -14.93 -4.96
CA LEU A 67 8.50 -14.07 -4.05
C LEU A 67 9.99 -14.40 -4.09
N CYS A 68 10.81 -13.41 -3.75
CA CYS A 68 12.24 -13.60 -3.52
C CYS A 68 12.53 -13.57 -2.02
N GLU A 69 13.27 -14.56 -1.51
CA GLU A 69 13.71 -14.56 -0.11
C GLU A 69 14.46 -13.28 0.25
N GLY A 70 14.09 -12.66 1.37
CA GLY A 70 14.74 -11.45 1.88
C GLY A 70 14.46 -10.17 1.09
N ILE A 71 13.56 -10.21 0.10
CA ILE A 71 13.09 -9.04 -0.64
C ILE A 71 11.55 -8.98 -0.54
N ASP A 72 11.01 -7.76 -0.51
CA ASP A 72 9.56 -7.53 -0.41
C ASP A 72 8.85 -7.68 -1.76
N ASP A 73 9.56 -7.43 -2.85
CA ASP A 73 9.03 -7.48 -4.20
C ASP A 73 8.82 -8.92 -4.72
N GLY A 74 7.89 -9.05 -5.66
CA GLY A 74 7.54 -10.32 -6.28
C GLY A 74 7.13 -10.17 -7.75
N ILE A 75 6.82 -11.31 -8.37
CA ILE A 75 6.30 -11.38 -9.74
C ILE A 75 5.00 -12.18 -9.72
N LEU A 76 3.91 -11.55 -10.15
CA LEU A 76 2.68 -12.25 -10.47
C LEU A 76 2.87 -13.04 -11.75
N VAL A 77 2.37 -14.27 -11.78
CA VAL A 77 2.51 -15.19 -12.91
C VAL A 77 1.16 -15.84 -13.21
N ASN A 78 0.78 -15.86 -14.47
CA ASN A 78 -0.22 -16.79 -14.99
C ASN A 78 0.42 -17.56 -16.16
N SER A 79 0.31 -18.88 -16.14
CA SER A 79 0.94 -19.72 -17.15
C SER A 79 -0.01 -20.21 -18.24
N GLU A 80 -1.33 -20.12 -18.07
CA GLU A 80 -2.35 -20.76 -18.91
C GLU A 80 -2.05 -22.25 -19.21
N GLY A 81 -1.60 -22.99 -18.19
CA GLY A 81 -1.27 -24.42 -18.33
C GLY A 81 0.14 -24.71 -18.88
N PHE A 82 0.97 -23.69 -19.12
CA PHE A 82 2.36 -23.88 -19.56
C PHE A 82 3.34 -23.94 -18.37
N ALA A 83 4.57 -24.36 -18.65
CA ALA A 83 5.65 -24.43 -17.65
C ALA A 83 6.42 -23.10 -17.49
N TYR A 84 5.96 -22.01 -18.10
CA TYR A 84 6.64 -20.70 -18.08
C TYR A 84 5.64 -19.59 -17.76
N ALA A 85 6.13 -18.39 -17.43
CA ALA A 85 5.28 -17.26 -17.07
C ALA A 85 4.75 -16.58 -18.34
N ARG A 86 3.65 -17.11 -18.88
CA ARG A 86 3.02 -16.60 -20.11
C ARG A 86 2.53 -15.17 -19.95
N TYR A 87 1.95 -14.86 -18.81
CA TYR A 87 1.73 -13.50 -18.35
C TYR A 87 2.47 -13.29 -17.04
N ALA A 88 3.08 -12.12 -16.91
CA ALA A 88 3.77 -11.75 -15.70
C ALA A 88 3.65 -10.25 -15.43
N ALA A 89 3.64 -9.89 -14.15
CA ALA A 89 3.71 -8.50 -13.70
C ALA A 89 4.64 -8.39 -12.49
N TYR A 90 5.52 -7.40 -12.49
CA TYR A 90 6.30 -7.07 -11.31
C TYR A 90 5.41 -6.40 -10.28
N LEU A 91 5.44 -6.87 -9.04
CA LEU A 91 4.69 -6.32 -7.93
C LEU A 91 5.66 -5.87 -6.84
N SER A 92 5.80 -4.57 -6.67
CA SER A 92 6.55 -3.99 -5.55
C SER A 92 5.79 -4.21 -4.25
N GLY A 93 6.49 -4.54 -3.18
CA GLY A 93 5.88 -4.77 -1.86
C GLY A 93 4.95 -5.99 -1.80
N ALA A 94 5.13 -6.96 -2.70
CA ALA A 94 4.26 -8.11 -2.86
C ALA A 94 4.13 -8.96 -1.58
N ARG A 95 5.21 -9.11 -0.81
CA ARG A 95 5.18 -9.87 0.44
C ARG A 95 4.41 -9.12 1.50
N THR A 96 4.60 -7.81 1.65
CA THR A 96 3.77 -6.97 2.52
C THR A 96 2.28 -7.08 2.16
N LEU A 97 1.92 -6.97 0.87
CA LEU A 97 0.55 -7.14 0.40
C LEU A 97 -0.01 -8.54 0.71
N SER A 98 0.81 -9.58 0.51
CA SER A 98 0.44 -10.97 0.83
C SER A 98 0.17 -11.14 2.34
N LEU A 99 1.00 -10.53 3.20
CA LEU A 99 0.82 -10.55 4.65
C LEU A 99 -0.46 -9.82 5.08
N MET A 100 -0.73 -8.65 4.50
CA MET A 100 -1.96 -7.88 4.76
C MET A 100 -3.22 -8.66 4.36
N ASN A 101 -3.20 -9.35 3.21
CA ASN A 101 -4.33 -10.19 2.79
C ASN A 101 -4.49 -11.43 3.68
N ARG A 102 -3.38 -12.03 4.16
CA ARG A 102 -3.41 -13.19 5.04
C ARG A 102 -3.91 -12.85 6.45
N TYR A 103 -3.62 -11.65 6.94
CA TYR A 103 -3.97 -11.18 8.27
C TYR A 103 -4.77 -9.88 8.18
N PRO A 104 -6.11 -9.96 8.07
CA PRO A 104 -6.97 -8.77 8.02
C PRO A 104 -6.72 -7.79 9.18
N SER A 105 -6.41 -8.31 10.38
CA SER A 105 -6.08 -7.47 11.53
C SER A 105 -4.83 -6.59 11.34
N LEU A 106 -3.86 -7.01 10.53
CA LEU A 106 -2.70 -6.19 10.18
C LEU A 106 -3.10 -5.07 9.21
N HIS A 107 -3.93 -5.40 8.21
CA HIS A 107 -4.50 -4.41 7.31
C HIS A 107 -5.31 -3.36 8.07
N ASP A 108 -6.23 -3.79 8.94
CA ASP A 108 -7.11 -2.91 9.70
C ASP A 108 -6.32 -2.04 10.69
N PHE A 109 -5.26 -2.60 11.29
CA PHE A 109 -4.31 -1.82 12.10
C PHE A 109 -3.63 -0.73 11.27
N CYS A 110 -3.09 -1.04 10.09
CA CYS A 110 -2.46 -0.05 9.21
C CYS A 110 -3.44 1.06 8.80
N VAL A 111 -4.67 0.69 8.41
CA VAL A 111 -5.72 1.65 8.05
C VAL A 111 -6.09 2.54 9.24
N GLY A 112 -6.26 1.94 10.42
CA GLY A 112 -6.57 2.69 11.65
C GLY A 112 -5.49 3.71 12.00
N MET A 113 -4.22 3.28 11.99
CA MET A 113 -3.06 4.13 12.25
C MET A 113 -2.93 5.27 11.23
N ASP A 114 -3.03 4.97 9.93
CA ASP A 114 -2.97 5.97 8.85
C ASP A 114 -4.09 7.01 8.98
N SER A 115 -5.32 6.55 9.25
CA SER A 115 -6.47 7.46 9.44
C SER A 115 -6.30 8.40 10.64
N LEU A 116 -5.64 7.93 11.71
CA LEU A 116 -5.38 8.71 12.90
C LEU A 116 -4.30 9.76 12.62
N VAL A 117 -3.22 9.37 11.94
CA VAL A 117 -2.16 10.29 11.50
C VAL A 117 -2.75 11.38 10.61
N GLU A 118 -3.54 11.01 9.59
CA GLU A 118 -4.17 11.96 8.68
C GLU A 118 -5.11 12.92 9.43
N LYS A 119 -5.89 12.43 10.40
CA LYS A 119 -6.71 13.29 11.26
C LYS A 119 -5.86 14.35 11.97
N TYR A 120 -4.73 13.95 12.57
CA TYR A 120 -3.88 14.88 13.31
C TYR A 120 -3.09 15.82 12.40
N VAL A 121 -2.73 15.40 11.19
CA VAL A 121 -2.22 16.30 10.14
C VAL A 121 -3.25 17.39 9.84
N GLN A 122 -4.50 17.01 9.57
CA GLN A 122 -5.56 17.99 9.29
C GLN A 122 -5.86 18.91 10.48
N GLN A 123 -5.85 18.39 11.70
CA GLN A 123 -6.02 19.20 12.92
C GLN A 123 -4.86 20.18 13.13
N ALA A 124 -3.62 19.73 12.93
CA ALA A 124 -2.46 20.60 13.06
C ALA A 124 -2.50 21.73 12.03
N LEU A 125 -2.75 21.41 10.75
CA LEU A 125 -2.83 22.42 9.70
C LEU A 125 -3.93 23.46 9.92
N ALA A 126 -5.08 23.05 10.46
CA ALA A 126 -6.21 23.93 10.74
C ALA A 126 -6.10 24.70 12.05
N GLY A 127 -5.45 24.12 13.06
CA GLY A 127 -5.33 24.63 14.41
C GLY A 127 -3.99 25.29 14.74
N GLN A 128 -3.12 25.47 13.74
CA GLN A 128 -1.80 26.03 13.95
C GLN A 128 -1.81 27.49 14.42
N GLU A 129 -0.91 27.80 15.34
CA GLU A 129 -0.60 29.16 15.76
C GLU A 129 0.87 29.44 15.45
N ASP A 130 1.13 30.35 14.52
CA ASP A 130 2.49 30.72 14.06
C ASP A 130 3.34 29.51 13.61
N GLY A 131 2.71 28.55 12.91
CA GLY A 131 3.37 27.33 12.44
C GLY A 131 3.57 26.25 13.50
N GLY A 132 3.16 26.48 14.76
CA GLY A 132 3.21 25.49 15.82
C GLY A 132 1.84 24.85 16.09
N PHE A 133 1.84 23.57 16.44
CA PHE A 133 0.67 22.87 16.98
C PHE A 133 1.08 21.96 18.15
N THR A 134 0.25 21.90 19.19
CA THR A 134 0.51 21.05 20.37
C THR A 134 -0.57 19.98 20.49
N LEU A 135 -0.13 18.73 20.61
CA LEU A 135 -0.98 17.56 20.79
C LEU A 135 -0.73 16.99 22.18
N PHE A 136 -1.77 16.92 23.02
CA PHE A 136 -1.66 16.32 24.35
C PHE A 136 -1.90 14.81 24.30
N TYR A 137 -1.08 14.04 25.01
CA TYR A 137 -1.28 12.59 25.09
C TYR A 137 -2.61 12.21 25.73
N SER A 138 -3.16 13.03 26.64
CA SER A 138 -4.49 12.79 27.21
C SER A 138 -5.59 12.79 26.16
N ASP A 139 -5.49 13.69 25.17
CA ASP A 139 -6.49 13.84 24.12
C ASP A 139 -6.35 12.70 23.11
N LEU A 140 -5.11 12.32 22.81
CA LEU A 140 -4.79 11.15 21.98
C LEU A 140 -5.29 9.85 22.61
N ASP A 141 -5.00 9.63 23.91
CA ASP A 141 -5.41 8.42 24.62
C ASP A 141 -6.94 8.33 24.67
N ALA A 142 -7.65 9.43 24.93
CA ALA A 142 -9.12 9.47 24.91
C ALA A 142 -9.70 9.17 23.52
N GLU A 143 -9.11 9.71 22.45
CA GLU A 143 -9.51 9.42 21.07
C GLU A 143 -9.30 7.94 20.72
N VAL A 144 -8.12 7.39 21.07
CA VAL A 144 -7.80 5.99 20.82
C VAL A 144 -8.76 5.07 21.56
N GLU A 145 -9.04 5.34 22.84
CA GLU A 145 -10.03 4.59 23.62
C GLU A 145 -11.41 4.61 22.97
N GLN A 146 -11.84 5.77 22.47
CA GLN A 146 -13.12 5.90 21.78
C GLN A 146 -13.14 5.08 20.48
N ARG A 147 -12.11 5.19 19.63
CA ARG A 147 -12.05 4.44 18.36
C ARG A 147 -11.95 2.94 18.55
N VAL A 148 -11.28 2.48 19.61
CA VAL A 148 -11.25 1.06 19.97
C VAL A 148 -12.63 0.60 20.43
N TYR A 149 -13.38 1.42 21.16
CA TYR A 149 -14.75 1.11 21.57
C TYR A 149 -15.73 1.05 20.39
N ASP A 150 -15.57 1.96 19.42
CA ASP A 150 -16.41 2.04 18.21
C ASP A 150 -16.04 1.00 17.14
N GLU A 151 -15.07 0.11 17.42
CA GLU A 151 -14.52 -0.91 16.49
C GLU A 151 -13.83 -0.33 15.24
N ASP A 152 -13.52 0.96 15.24
CA ASP A 152 -12.81 1.67 14.17
C ASP A 152 -11.28 1.47 14.22
N MET A 153 -10.76 1.01 15.37
CA MET A 153 -9.33 0.72 15.54
C MET A 153 -9.11 -0.54 16.38
N VAL A 154 -8.27 -1.44 15.87
CA VAL A 154 -8.01 -2.73 16.55
C VAL A 154 -6.96 -2.58 17.65
N ASN A 155 -5.96 -1.73 17.43
CA ASN A 155 -4.87 -1.49 18.37
C ASN A 155 -4.18 -0.15 18.07
N PHE A 156 -3.38 0.34 19.01
CA PHE A 156 -2.61 1.58 18.87
C PHE A 156 -1.15 1.35 19.27
N ASP A 157 -0.22 1.78 18.42
CA ASP A 157 1.20 1.86 18.76
C ASP A 157 1.66 3.32 18.74
N ARG A 158 1.93 3.86 19.93
CA ARG A 158 2.31 5.27 20.08
C ARG A 158 3.62 5.61 19.38
N GLN A 159 4.60 4.72 19.44
CA GLN A 159 5.91 5.01 18.84
C GLN A 159 5.77 5.06 17.32
N LEU A 160 5.08 4.08 16.75
CA LEU A 160 4.80 4.05 15.31
C LEU A 160 3.99 5.27 14.86
N PHE A 161 3.00 5.71 15.66
CA PHE A 161 2.23 6.93 15.36
C PHE A 161 3.12 8.17 15.28
N LEU A 162 4.06 8.33 16.22
CA LEU A 162 5.01 9.45 16.22
C LEU A 162 6.00 9.37 15.06
N ASP A 163 6.50 8.17 14.76
CA ASP A 163 7.40 7.94 13.63
C ASP A 163 6.68 8.30 12.32
N MET A 164 5.44 7.83 12.13
CA MET A 164 4.62 8.17 10.96
C MET A 164 4.34 9.67 10.84
N LEU A 165 4.08 10.38 11.95
CA LEU A 165 3.96 11.85 11.94
C LEU A 165 5.27 12.50 11.49
N SER A 166 6.43 12.05 12.00
CA SER A 166 7.72 12.64 11.60
C SER A 166 8.09 12.39 10.13
N GLU A 167 7.49 11.38 9.50
CA GLU A 167 7.66 11.07 8.07
C GLU A 167 6.74 11.91 7.17
N ARG A 168 5.76 12.63 7.74
CA ARG A 168 4.84 13.47 6.99
C ARG A 168 5.53 14.74 6.48
N PRO A 169 5.43 15.07 5.19
CA PRO A 169 6.04 16.28 4.64
C PRO A 169 5.47 17.58 5.23
N GLU A 170 4.28 17.52 5.84
CA GLU A 170 3.64 18.67 6.47
C GLU A 170 4.34 19.13 7.76
N PHE A 171 5.18 18.29 8.37
CA PHE A 171 5.89 18.60 9.60
C PHE A 171 7.40 18.68 9.37
N ASP A 172 8.01 19.78 9.82
CA ASP A 172 9.46 19.98 9.79
C ASP A 172 10.12 19.33 11.01
N GLU A 173 9.50 19.47 12.18
CA GLU A 173 9.97 18.90 13.43
C GLU A 173 8.82 18.33 14.27
N VAL A 174 9.07 17.19 14.91
CA VAL A 174 8.16 16.54 15.86
C VAL A 174 8.93 16.32 17.16
N GLU A 175 8.64 17.15 18.17
CA GLU A 175 9.27 17.07 19.48
C GLU A 175 8.32 16.44 20.50
N THR A 176 8.84 15.55 21.35
CA THR A 176 8.04 14.85 22.36
C THR A 176 8.48 15.24 23.76
N THR A 177 7.52 15.49 24.64
CA THR A 177 7.75 15.66 26.07
C THR A 177 7.10 14.52 26.86
N GLN A 178 6.99 14.65 28.17
CA GLN A 178 6.32 13.63 28.99
C GLN A 178 4.81 13.55 28.73
N ASN A 179 4.19 14.67 28.33
CA ASN A 179 2.73 14.79 28.28
C ASN A 179 2.19 15.25 26.93
N GLU A 180 3.04 15.79 26.06
CA GLU A 180 2.60 16.38 24.80
C GLU A 180 3.62 16.18 23.68
N VAL A 181 3.15 16.43 22.46
CA VAL A 181 3.92 16.45 21.23
C VAL A 181 3.80 17.84 20.64
N TYR A 182 4.94 18.49 20.38
CA TYR A 182 5.01 19.73 19.65
C TYR A 182 5.31 19.43 18.19
N LEU A 183 4.43 19.89 17.31
CA LEU A 183 4.56 19.77 15.86
C LEU A 183 4.91 21.15 15.30
N THR A 184 6.04 21.23 14.60
CA THR A 184 6.42 22.39 13.81
C THR A 184 6.01 22.14 12.37
N ILE A 185 5.09 22.93 11.84
CA ILE A 185 4.57 22.79 10.48
C ILE A 185 5.59 23.34 9.50
N ALA A 186 5.84 22.61 8.42
CA ALA A 186 6.78 23.04 7.40
C ALA A 186 6.31 24.37 6.77
N PRO A 187 7.22 25.33 6.49
CA PRO A 187 6.87 26.69 6.08
C PRO A 187 5.92 26.79 4.88
N GLU A 188 5.96 25.79 3.99
CA GLU A 188 5.11 25.70 2.79
C GLU A 188 3.64 25.35 3.09
N PHE A 189 3.33 24.87 4.29
CA PHE A 189 1.99 24.55 4.77
C PHE A 189 1.48 25.49 5.88
N VAL A 190 2.29 26.49 6.26
CA VAL A 190 1.89 27.50 7.25
C VAL A 190 0.83 28.40 6.64
N GLN A 191 -0.36 28.46 7.25
CA GLN A 191 -1.39 29.40 6.83
C GLN A 191 -1.02 30.80 7.35
N GLU A 192 -0.82 31.76 6.43
CA GLU A 192 -0.67 33.17 6.82
C GLU A 192 -1.91 33.61 7.60
N GLN A 193 -1.76 33.85 8.91
CA GLN A 193 -2.80 34.50 9.68
C GLN A 193 -3.05 35.87 9.04
N ALA A 194 -4.22 36.05 8.42
CA ALA A 194 -4.65 37.35 7.96
C ALA A 194 -4.58 38.32 9.15
N PRO A 195 -3.85 39.46 9.05
CA PRO A 195 -3.68 40.36 10.16
C PRO A 195 -5.06 40.82 10.63
N GLY A 196 -5.33 40.62 11.91
CA GLY A 196 -6.60 40.93 12.54
C GLY A 196 -7.09 42.31 12.10
N MET A 197 -8.26 42.35 11.46
CA MET A 197 -9.00 43.59 11.30
C MET A 197 -9.36 44.08 12.71
N SER A 198 -8.50 44.97 13.22
CA SER A 198 -8.82 45.86 14.31
C SER A 198 -9.80 46.90 13.75
N MET A 199 -11.08 46.82 14.12
CA MET A 199 -11.99 47.98 14.25
C MET A 199 -13.05 47.70 15.30
#